data_AF-A0A6B3M715-F1
#
_entry.id   AF-A0A6B3M715-F1
#
_cell.length_a   1.000
_cell.length_b   1.000
_cell.length_c   1.000
_cell.angle_alpha   90.00
_cell.angle_beta   90.00
_cell.angle_gamma   90.00
#
_symmetry.space_group_name_H-M   'P 1'
#
loop_
_entity.id
_entity.type
_entity.pdbx_description
1 polymer ?
#
loop_
_entity_poly.entity_id
_entity_poly.type
_entity_poly.pdbx_seq_one_letter_code
_entity_poly.pdbx_strand_id
1 'polypeptide(L)'
;MELIQLLTQNLGVQESQAMGGAGLIFQLAKEKLGEDTFSTVAQYVPGIGDMLQEAPQAGGMLGALGGLASAMGGEAAGIGNLVSLAGGFSQLGLDGGMVGQFVPIILSYLQNQGGDEVTSLLENILS
;
A
#
# COMPACT_ATOMS: atom_id res chain seq x y z
N MET A 1 12.58 4.10 10.94
CA MET A 1 11.25 4.26 10.32
C MET A 1 11.13 5.63 9.64
N GLU A 2 12.06 5.98 8.74
CA GLU A 2 12.07 7.31 8.09
C GLU A 2 10.83 7.53 7.21
N LEU A 3 10.43 6.51 6.45
CA LEU A 3 9.21 6.55 5.64
C LEU A 3 7.95 6.91 6.46
N ILE A 4 7.80 6.32 7.65
CA ILE A 4 6.66 6.59 8.54
C ILE A 4 6.70 8.03 9.04
N GLN A 5 7.89 8.56 9.36
CA GLN A 5 8.03 9.97 9.72
C GLN A 5 7.65 10.90 8.57
N LEU A 6 8.03 10.57 7.33
CA LEU A 6 7.63 11.35 6.16
C LEU A 6 6.11 11.33 5.97
N LEU A 7 5.47 10.16 6.06
CA LEU A 7 4.02 10.03 5.91
C LEU A 7 3.26 10.81 7.00
N THR A 8 3.65 10.65 8.27
CA THR A 8 3.00 11.35 9.39
C THR A 8 3.18 12.86 9.32
N GLN A 9 4.39 13.34 8.99
CA GLN A 9 4.67 14.78 8.90
C GLN A 9 3.99 15.45 7.71
N ASN A 10 3.97 14.80 6.54
CA ASN A 10 3.40 15.40 5.33
C ASN A 10 1.88 15.31 5.27
N LEU A 11 1.29 14.22 5.81
CA LEU A 11 -0.14 13.94 5.66
C LEU A 11 -0.94 14.17 6.95
N GLY A 12 -0.27 14.42 8.08
CA GLY A 12 -0.93 14.63 9.37
C GLY A 12 -1.65 13.39 9.91
N VAL A 13 -1.27 12.20 9.44
CA VAL A 13 -1.81 10.91 9.88
C VAL A 13 -1.10 10.42 11.15
N GLN A 14 -1.75 9.53 11.90
CA GLN A 14 -1.12 8.87 13.04
C GLN A 14 -0.10 7.82 12.58
N GLU A 15 0.84 7.47 13.46
CA GLU A 15 1.89 6.49 13.15
C GLU A 15 1.34 5.13 12.73
N SER A 16 0.31 4.62 13.43
CA SER A 16 -0.38 3.36 13.09
C SER A 16 -1.06 3.43 11.72
N GLN A 17 -1.62 4.57 11.36
CA GLN A 17 -2.25 4.79 10.06
C GLN A 17 -1.21 4.85 8.93
N ALA A 18 -0.07 5.51 9.19
CA ALA A 18 1.06 5.51 8.26
C ALA A 18 1.63 4.10 8.07
N MET A 19 1.82 3.34 9.15
CA MET A 19 2.31 1.96 9.11
C MET A 19 1.34 1.04 8.37
N GLY A 20 0.06 1.04 8.73
CA GLY A 20 -0.94 0.21 8.06
C GLY A 20 -1.16 0.61 6.60
N GLY A 21 -1.18 1.91 6.28
CA GLY A 21 -1.37 2.40 4.92
C GLY A 21 -0.20 2.06 3.99
N ALA A 22 1.03 2.28 4.46
CA ALA A 22 2.23 1.84 3.74
C ALA A 22 2.27 0.30 3.62
N GLY A 23 1.89 -0.40 4.69
CA GLY A 23 1.78 -1.85 4.72
C GLY A 23 0.84 -2.41 3.66
N LEU A 24 -0.34 -1.80 3.46
CA LEU A 24 -1.28 -2.19 2.41
C LEU A 24 -0.68 -2.03 1.00
N ILE A 25 0.02 -0.92 0.76
CA ILE A 25 0.69 -0.66 -0.53
C ILE A 25 1.79 -1.70 -0.76
N PHE A 26 2.62 -1.97 0.24
CA PHE A 26 3.68 -2.96 0.15
C PHE A 26 3.16 -4.39 0.07
N GLN A 27 2.04 -4.71 0.71
CA GLN A 27 1.39 -6.01 0.60
C GLN A 27 0.93 -6.26 -0.83
N LEU A 28 0.30 -5.27 -1.46
CA LEU A 28 -0.08 -5.35 -2.87
C LEU A 28 1.15 -5.49 -3.78
N ALA A 29 2.21 -4.72 -3.51
CA ALA A 29 3.46 -4.84 -4.24
C ALA A 29 4.07 -6.24 -4.11
N LYS A 30 4.07 -6.81 -2.89
CA LYS A 30 4.53 -8.18 -2.63
C LYS A 30 3.73 -9.22 -3.42
N GLU A 31 2.41 -9.08 -3.46
CA GLU A 31 1.52 -9.99 -4.19
C GLU A 31 1.73 -9.93 -5.71
N LYS A 32 2.02 -8.75 -6.26
CA LYS A 32 2.15 -8.56 -7.70
C LYS A 32 3.55 -8.82 -8.23
N LEU A 33 4.58 -8.45 -7.46
CA LEU A 33 5.99 -8.65 -7.82
C LEU A 33 6.48 -10.06 -7.51
N GLY A 34 5.85 -10.74 -6.55
CA GLY A 34 6.35 -12.00 -6.01
C GLY A 34 7.45 -11.77 -4.95
N GLU A 35 7.73 -12.80 -4.15
CA GLU A 35 8.60 -12.67 -2.96
C GLU A 35 10.05 -12.29 -3.30
N ASP A 36 10.60 -12.86 -4.38
CA ASP A 36 12.00 -12.61 -4.77
C ASP A 36 12.20 -11.15 -5.18
N THR A 37 11.35 -10.63 -6.08
CA THR A 37 11.44 -9.24 -6.54
C THR A 37 11.05 -8.24 -5.46
N PHE A 38 10.06 -8.56 -4.63
CA PHE A 38 9.69 -7.73 -3.49
C PHE A 38 10.82 -7.62 -2.45
N SER A 39 11.64 -8.65 -2.27
CA SER A 39 12.78 -8.60 -1.36
C SER A 39 13.79 -7.51 -1.76
N THR A 40 13.94 -7.24 -3.05
CA THR A 40 14.74 -6.11 -3.58
C THR A 40 14.15 -4.75 -3.22
N VAL A 41 12.83 -4.63 -3.04
CA VAL A 41 12.18 -3.40 -2.53
C VAL A 41 12.35 -3.32 -1.01
N ALA A 42 12.10 -4.42 -0.31
CA ALA A 42 12.12 -4.51 1.14
C ALA A 42 13.46 -4.12 1.77
N GLN A 43 14.59 -4.43 1.11
CA GLN A 43 15.92 -4.05 1.61
C GLN A 43 16.14 -2.53 1.72
N TYR A 44 15.39 -1.73 0.94
CA TYR A 44 15.46 -0.27 0.96
C TYR A 44 14.42 0.38 1.88
N VAL A 45 13.59 -0.42 2.55
CA VAL A 45 12.53 0.08 3.44
C VAL A 45 12.70 -0.52 4.83
N PRO A 46 13.50 0.13 5.71
CA PRO A 46 13.66 -0.31 7.09
C PRO A 46 12.30 -0.33 7.82
N GLY A 47 11.96 -1.48 8.40
CA GLY A 47 10.69 -1.69 9.12
C GLY A 47 9.52 -2.11 8.22
N ILE A 48 9.75 -2.47 6.95
CA ILE A 48 8.68 -2.94 6.06
C ILE A 48 7.94 -4.17 6.62
N GLY A 49 8.63 -5.04 7.36
CA GLY A 49 8.02 -6.19 8.03
C GLY A 49 6.97 -5.76 9.06
N ASP A 50 7.26 -4.73 9.85
CA ASP A 50 6.33 -4.17 10.83
C ASP A 50 5.13 -3.52 10.13
N MET A 51 5.38 -2.80 9.02
CA MET A 51 4.31 -2.21 8.19
C MET A 51 3.37 -3.28 7.64
N LEU A 52 3.92 -4.39 7.11
CA LEU A 52 3.13 -5.51 6.59
C LEU A 52 2.29 -6.18 7.69
N GLN A 53 2.79 -6.22 8.92
CA GLN A 53 2.05 -6.76 10.07
C GLN A 53 0.92 -5.83 10.54
N GLU A 54 1.16 -4.52 10.51
CA GLU A 54 0.18 -3.48 10.86
C GLU A 54 -0.86 -3.23 9.75
N ALA A 55 -0.59 -3.71 8.53
CA ALA A 55 -1.55 -3.66 7.44
C ALA A 55 -2.81 -4.48 7.78
N PRO A 56 -4.02 -3.93 7.58
CA PRO A 56 -5.25 -4.72 7.67
C PRO A 56 -5.16 -5.92 6.73
N GLN A 57 -5.34 -7.13 7.28
CA GLN A 57 -5.19 -8.34 6.50
C GLN A 57 -6.21 -8.37 5.36
N ALA A 58 -5.72 -8.67 4.15
CA ALA A 58 -6.54 -8.87 2.96
C ALA A 58 -7.61 -9.96 3.10
N GLY A 59 -7.57 -10.79 4.15
CA GLY A 59 -8.65 -11.71 4.50
C GLY A 59 -10.00 -11.01 4.78
N GLY A 60 -9.98 -9.79 5.32
CA GLY A 60 -11.18 -8.94 5.42
C GLY A 60 -11.55 -8.28 4.09
N MET A 61 -10.56 -8.04 3.24
CA MET A 61 -10.73 -7.49 1.89
C MET A 61 -11.45 -8.50 0.98
N LEU A 62 -11.12 -9.80 0.98
CA LEU A 62 -11.87 -10.79 0.19
C LEU A 62 -13.34 -10.92 0.63
N GLY A 63 -13.63 -10.77 1.93
CA GLY A 63 -15.01 -10.76 2.44
C GLY A 63 -15.77 -9.48 2.06
N ALA A 64 -15.12 -8.32 2.17
CA ALA A 64 -15.70 -7.02 1.80
C ALA A 64 -15.84 -6.86 0.28
N LEU A 65 -14.83 -7.29 -0.49
CA LEU A 65 -14.85 -7.34 -1.95
C LEU A 65 -15.83 -8.41 -2.45
N GLY A 66 -15.96 -9.55 -1.77
CA GLY A 66 -16.98 -10.56 -2.09
C GLY A 66 -18.39 -10.03 -1.86
N GLY A 67 -18.60 -9.27 -0.77
CA GLY A 67 -19.85 -8.57 -0.49
C GLY A 67 -20.15 -7.46 -1.51
N LEU A 68 -19.15 -6.67 -1.89
CA LEU A 68 -19.27 -5.59 -2.86
C LEU A 68 -19.45 -6.12 -4.29
N ALA A 69 -18.71 -7.16 -4.68
CA ALA A 69 -18.85 -7.83 -5.97
C ALA A 69 -20.23 -8.50 -6.11
N SER A 70 -20.77 -9.04 -5.02
CA SER A 70 -22.14 -9.57 -4.99
C SER A 70 -23.19 -8.45 -5.12
N ALA A 71 -22.94 -7.28 -4.51
CA ALA A 71 -23.82 -6.12 -4.60
C ALA A 71 -23.73 -5.38 -5.97
N MET A 72 -22.60 -5.52 -6.67
CA MET A 72 -22.26 -4.84 -7.92
C MET A 72 -22.13 -5.80 -9.13
N GLY A 73 -22.82 -6.94 -9.11
CA GLY A 73 -22.99 -7.79 -10.30
C GLY A 73 -21.72 -8.47 -10.84
N GLY A 74 -20.73 -8.76 -10.00
CA GLY A 74 -19.55 -9.57 -10.35
C GLY A 74 -18.43 -8.83 -11.09
N GLU A 75 -18.59 -7.54 -11.41
CA GLU A 75 -17.66 -6.78 -12.26
C GLU A 75 -16.62 -5.95 -11.47
N ALA A 76 -16.44 -6.24 -10.18
CA ALA A 76 -15.42 -5.58 -9.34
C ALA A 76 -13.99 -6.13 -9.57
N ALA A 77 -13.83 -7.17 -10.40
CA ALA A 77 -12.56 -7.87 -10.60
C ALA A 77 -11.51 -7.08 -11.42
N GLY A 78 -11.85 -5.88 -11.90
CA GLY A 78 -10.98 -5.05 -12.74
C GLY A 78 -10.76 -3.62 -12.25
N ILE A 79 -11.19 -3.29 -11.03
CA ILE A 79 -10.97 -1.94 -10.51
C ILE A 79 -9.49 -1.80 -10.14
N GLY A 80 -8.83 -0.78 -10.68
CA GLY A 80 -7.37 -0.60 -10.63
C GLY A 80 -6.76 -0.80 -9.23
N ASN A 81 -5.49 -1.19 -9.21
CA ASN A 81 -4.72 -1.55 -8.01
C ASN A 81 -4.77 -0.49 -6.89
N LEU A 82 -5.00 0.79 -7.20
CA LEU A 82 -5.19 1.85 -6.20
C LEU A 82 -6.57 1.82 -5.52
N VAL A 83 -7.62 1.44 -6.25
CA VAL A 83 -8.98 1.40 -5.71
C VAL A 83 -9.17 0.19 -4.79
N SER A 84 -8.47 -0.91 -5.06
CA SER A 84 -8.47 -2.06 -4.13
C SER A 84 -7.85 -1.70 -2.78
N LEU A 85 -6.94 -0.73 -2.72
CA LEU A 85 -6.35 -0.23 -1.48
C LEU A 85 -7.29 0.67 -0.67
N ALA A 86 -8.24 1.37 -1.33
CA ALA A 86 -9.14 2.32 -0.69
C ALA A 86 -9.97 1.67 0.44
N GLY A 87 -10.37 0.41 0.27
CA GLY A 87 -11.07 -0.35 1.30
C GLY A 87 -10.21 -0.58 2.56
N GLY A 88 -8.92 -0.88 2.38
CA GLY A 88 -7.98 -1.08 3.47
C GLY A 88 -7.66 0.22 4.20
N PHE A 89 -7.50 1.31 3.45
CA PHE A 89 -7.32 2.65 4.03
C PHE A 89 -8.54 3.07 4.85
N SER A 90 -9.75 2.78 4.37
CA SER A 90 -10.99 3.03 5.12
C SER A 90 -11.04 2.25 6.45
N GLN A 91 -10.51 1.02 6.49
CA GLN A 91 -10.42 0.23 7.73
C GLN A 91 -9.45 0.84 8.75
N LEU A 92 -8.44 1.59 8.28
CA LEU A 92 -7.52 2.37 9.12
C LEU A 92 -8.11 3.73 9.55
N GLY A 93 -9.38 4.00 9.20
CA GLY A 93 -10.00 5.29 9.41
C GLY A 93 -9.41 6.40 8.55
N LEU A 94 -8.73 6.05 7.45
CA LEU A 94 -8.21 6.98 6.46
C LEU A 94 -9.23 7.19 5.35
N ASP A 95 -9.24 8.39 4.77
CA ASP A 95 -10.02 8.66 3.57
C ASP A 95 -9.46 7.85 2.38
N GLY A 96 -10.35 7.29 1.54
CA GLY A 96 -9.93 6.50 0.36
C GLY A 96 -9.05 7.28 -0.62
N GLY A 97 -9.16 8.61 -0.66
CA GLY A 97 -8.29 9.49 -1.44
C GLY A 97 -6.87 9.63 -0.88
N MET A 98 -6.61 9.23 0.37
CA MET A 98 -5.25 9.25 0.93
C MET A 98 -4.30 8.28 0.25
N VAL A 99 -4.81 7.22 -0.40
CA VAL A 99 -3.97 6.32 -1.19
C VAL A 99 -3.15 7.12 -2.21
N GLY A 100 -3.79 8.07 -2.90
CA GLY A 100 -3.13 8.95 -3.87
C GLY A 100 -2.12 9.94 -3.27
N GLN A 101 -2.14 10.15 -1.95
CA GLN A 101 -1.17 11.00 -1.24
C GLN A 101 -0.01 10.20 -0.65
N PHE A 102 -0.26 8.95 -0.23
CA PHE A 102 0.77 8.04 0.28
C PHE A 102 1.74 7.62 -0.83
N VAL A 103 1.20 7.27 -2.00
CA VAL A 103 1.97 6.78 -3.15
C VAL A 103 3.14 7.68 -3.52
N PRO A 104 2.97 8.98 -3.83
CA PRO A 104 4.09 9.84 -4.22
C PRO A 104 5.17 9.97 -3.14
N ILE A 105 4.81 9.91 -1.85
CA ILE A 105 5.79 9.96 -0.75
C ILE A 105 6.59 8.66 -0.69
N ILE A 106 5.93 7.50 -0.82
CA ILE A 106 6.59 6.19 -0.83
C ILE A 106 7.51 6.06 -2.05
N LEU A 107 7.05 6.48 -3.24
CA LEU A 107 7.85 6.49 -4.45
C LEU A 107 9.08 7.39 -4.32
N SER A 108 8.89 8.62 -3.81
CA SER A 108 10.01 9.52 -3.54
C SER A 108 11.00 8.94 -2.53
N TYR A 109 10.51 8.26 -1.49
CA TYR A 109 11.37 7.58 -0.53
C TYR A 109 12.19 6.46 -1.19
N LEU A 110 11.55 5.57 -1.96
CA LEU A 110 12.24 4.50 -2.67
C LEU A 110 13.25 5.05 -3.68
N GLN A 111 12.93 6.14 -4.36
CA GLN A 111 13.85 6.78 -5.30
C GLN A 111 15.11 7.28 -4.58
N ASN A 112 14.95 7.88 -3.40
CA ASN A 112 16.08 8.35 -2.60
C ASN A 112 16.94 7.21 -2.02
N GLN A 113 16.34 6.05 -1.72
CA GLN A 113 17.06 4.93 -1.09
C GLN A 113 17.63 3.91 -2.08
N GLY A 114 16.90 3.61 -3.15
CA GLY A 114 17.18 2.53 -4.10
C GLY A 114 17.17 2.94 -5.57
N GLY A 115 16.88 4.21 -5.88
CA GLY A 115 16.93 4.75 -7.23
C GLY A 115 15.75 4.35 -8.12
N ASP A 116 15.86 4.69 -9.40
CA ASP A 116 14.77 4.57 -10.37
C ASP A 116 14.35 3.12 -10.62
N GLU A 117 15.27 2.15 -10.52
CA GLU A 117 14.96 0.72 -10.73
C GLU A 117 13.93 0.23 -9.72
N VAL A 118 14.17 0.46 -8.43
CA VAL A 118 13.29 0.02 -7.34
C VAL A 118 11.97 0.80 -7.36
N THR A 119 12.05 2.09 -7.68
CA THR A 119 10.88 2.96 -7.78
C THR A 119 9.94 2.49 -8.89
N SER A 120 10.50 2.18 -10.07
CA SER A 120 9.74 1.70 -11.23
C SER A 120 9.02 0.38 -10.95
N LEU A 121 9.60 -0.51 -10.14
CA LEU A 121 8.93 -1.75 -9.74
C LEU A 121 7.62 -1.44 -9.01
N LEU A 122 7.63 -0.50 -8.06
CA LEU A 122 6.44 -0.13 -7.32
C LEU A 122 5.46 0.68 -8.18
N GLU A 123 5.96 1.62 -8.99
CA GLU A 123 5.13 2.43 -9.90
C GLU A 123 4.30 1.57 -10.86
N ASN A 124 4.91 0.56 -11.47
CA ASN A 124 4.22 -0.36 -12.40
C ASN A 124 3.10 -1.17 -11.73
N ILE A 125 3.17 -1.38 -10.41
CA ILE A 125 2.09 -2.02 -9.67
C ILE A 125 0.96 -1.04 -9.37
N LEU A 126 1.29 0.23 -9.16
CA LEU A 126 0.33 1.25 -8.74
C LEU A 126 -0.37 1.95 -9.91
N SER A 127 0.18 1.88 -11.12
CA SER A 127 -0.42 2.36 -12.38
C SER A 127 -1.55 1.45 -12.87
#